data_AF-A0A8S1VLC1-F1
#
_entry.id   AF-A0A8S1VLC1-F1
#
_cell.length_a   1.000
_cell.length_b   1.000
_cell.length_c   1.000
_cell.angle_alpha   90.00
_cell.angle_beta   90.00
_cell.angle_gamma   90.00
#
_symmetry.space_group_name_H-M   'P 1'
#
loop_
_entity.id
_entity.type
_entity.pdbx_description
1 polymer ?
#
loop_
_entity_poly.entity_id
_entity_poly.type
_entity_poly.pdbx_seq_one_letter_code
_entity_poly.pdbx_strand_id
1 'polypeptide(L)'
;MNLQNEGSIELSGNPVSRAGEDEAVQYQKRLSVIILNQIERKTLKKKSTIIQSSKRDVFEDSLSTRIYFERYRVLEQGRFWVICATLVLVVLEYEASFMHQLTDTYDTEIKILLYLIMILSIVTIIMTLIAYLAELEFKKRSLSIPKASNIFETNLIFLLILEVIILLPCPTPYTMEFKIFYVQRYSDQIRFYFLNEILTFIMLFRSLLILNTAFKFQDFYSNRVNRLCRIYSVDFGPHFIFKVAIREHPYKTICGLFIIGLFIFSYQLEISERSLLRTEQEVMSYNVNNSLWVCMITIFTVGYGDLYPLTDLGRFSMTLGLFYGVALTSLFTAILYADLQPFTAEIRSITLLDKANLKISIKSFAQKAIFNLLKLQQYFQKSKQKHIQRNPAIKQRVTYIRGILQKSENMRRNYRTIDTEDLLSMGERRFQEMTHFFYEYYGMLEQMQQQQELLEDFDTQKINSIKKSHSVTSASLEIKSKDDQYFEELIDSQSQNQQLMKFNDED
;
A
#
# COMPACT_ATOMS: atom_id res chain seq x y z
N MET A 1 -47.72 -58.17 -88.54
CA MET A 1 -48.66 -57.67 -89.56
C MET A 1 -47.84 -56.75 -90.46
N ASN A 2 -47.72 -57.10 -91.73
CA ASN A 2 -46.86 -56.46 -92.73
C ASN A 2 -47.31 -55.03 -93.07
N LEU A 3 -46.33 -54.22 -93.52
CA LEU A 3 -46.28 -53.35 -94.71
C LEU A 3 -45.39 -52.13 -94.38
N GLN A 4 -44.12 -52.07 -94.80
CA GLN A 4 -43.56 -51.69 -96.11
C GLN A 4 -43.77 -50.23 -96.53
N ASN A 5 -42.62 -49.60 -96.85
CA ASN A 5 -42.33 -48.57 -97.86
C ASN A 5 -42.89 -47.15 -97.72
N GLU A 6 -41.97 -46.19 -97.56
CA GLU A 6 -41.49 -45.19 -98.56
C GLU A 6 -40.40 -44.37 -97.82
N GLY A 7 -39.24 -44.01 -98.37
CA GLY A 7 -38.96 -43.53 -99.71
C GLY A 7 -38.52 -42.07 -99.63
N SER A 8 -37.20 -41.86 -99.48
CA SER A 8 -36.42 -40.71 -99.97
C SER A 8 -36.78 -39.26 -99.55
N ILE A 9 -35.77 -38.52 -99.06
CA ILE A 9 -35.12 -37.37 -99.71
C ILE A 9 -34.39 -36.58 -98.62
N GLU A 10 -33.06 -36.68 -98.60
CA GLU A 10 -32.21 -35.73 -97.90
C GLU A 10 -32.29 -34.38 -98.60
N LEU A 11 -32.79 -33.37 -97.89
CA LEU A 11 -32.57 -31.97 -98.22
C LEU A 11 -31.77 -31.37 -97.07
N SER A 12 -30.47 -31.19 -97.31
CA SER A 12 -29.56 -30.47 -96.43
C SER A 12 -30.02 -29.02 -96.30
N GLY A 13 -30.83 -28.76 -95.28
CA GLY A 13 -31.13 -27.42 -94.77
C GLY A 13 -30.04 -26.97 -93.81
N ASN A 14 -29.39 -25.88 -94.19
CA ASN A 14 -28.24 -25.23 -93.55
C ASN A 14 -28.33 -25.14 -92.00
N PRO A 15 -27.34 -25.62 -91.21
CA PRO A 15 -27.39 -25.69 -89.74
C PRO A 15 -27.18 -24.34 -89.02
N VAL A 16 -27.22 -23.21 -89.74
CA VAL A 16 -26.85 -21.89 -89.21
C VAL A 16 -28.00 -21.20 -88.46
N SER A 17 -29.24 -21.69 -88.51
CA SER A 17 -30.39 -21.09 -87.82
C SER A 17 -30.75 -21.70 -86.46
N ARG A 18 -30.15 -22.85 -86.06
CA ARG A 18 -30.45 -23.52 -84.77
C ARG A 18 -29.47 -23.17 -83.63
N ALA A 19 -28.29 -22.64 -83.94
CA ALA A 19 -27.30 -22.30 -82.92
C ALA A 19 -27.73 -21.13 -82.01
N GLY A 20 -28.55 -20.19 -82.52
CA GLY A 20 -29.04 -19.05 -81.75
C GLY A 20 -30.19 -19.37 -80.78
N GLU A 21 -31.02 -20.37 -81.09
CA GLU A 21 -32.14 -20.76 -80.22
C GLU A 21 -31.66 -21.54 -78.99
N ASP A 22 -30.66 -22.42 -79.15
CA ASP A 22 -30.10 -23.18 -78.03
C ASP A 22 -29.32 -22.29 -77.05
N GLU A 23 -28.57 -21.29 -77.53
CA GLU A 23 -27.90 -20.31 -76.67
C GLU A 23 -28.89 -19.41 -75.93
N ALA A 24 -29.97 -18.96 -76.60
CA ALA A 24 -31.01 -18.15 -75.97
C ALA A 24 -31.76 -18.92 -74.87
N VAL A 25 -32.06 -20.20 -75.08
CA VAL A 25 -32.70 -21.07 -74.08
C VAL A 25 -31.76 -21.36 -72.91
N GLN A 26 -30.45 -21.55 -73.18
CA GLN A 26 -29.46 -21.77 -72.13
C GLN A 26 -29.23 -20.49 -71.30
N TYR A 27 -29.28 -19.31 -71.93
CA TYR A 27 -29.18 -18.02 -71.26
C TYR A 27 -30.42 -17.73 -70.41
N GLN A 28 -31.64 -18.02 -70.91
CA GLN A 28 -32.87 -17.91 -70.11
C GLN A 28 -32.87 -18.84 -68.89
N LYS A 29 -32.37 -20.08 -69.02
CA LYS A 29 -32.20 -20.99 -67.87
C LYS A 29 -31.19 -20.47 -66.86
N ARG A 30 -30.08 -19.86 -67.30
CA ARG A 30 -29.11 -19.24 -66.38
C ARG A 30 -29.69 -18.02 -65.68
N LEU A 31 -30.44 -17.17 -66.41
CA LEU A 31 -31.09 -16.00 -65.84
C LEU A 31 -32.17 -16.39 -64.82
N SER A 32 -32.98 -17.41 -65.09
CA SER A 32 -34.02 -17.87 -64.17
C SER A 32 -33.44 -18.45 -62.88
N VAL A 33 -32.32 -19.18 -62.97
CA VAL A 33 -31.59 -19.67 -61.79
C VAL A 33 -30.98 -18.53 -60.97
N ILE A 34 -30.43 -17.50 -61.62
CA ILE A 34 -29.89 -16.32 -60.93
C ILE A 34 -31.01 -15.54 -60.23
N ILE A 35 -32.15 -15.35 -60.89
CA ILE A 35 -33.32 -14.67 -60.33
C ILE A 35 -33.90 -15.46 -59.15
N LEU A 36 -34.05 -16.78 -59.29
CA LEU A 36 -34.51 -17.65 -58.21
C LEU A 36 -33.57 -17.61 -57.00
N ASN A 37 -32.25 -17.67 -57.22
CA ASN A 37 -31.26 -17.53 -56.14
C ASN A 37 -31.29 -16.14 -55.48
N GLN A 38 -31.56 -15.08 -56.24
CA GLN A 38 -31.71 -13.74 -55.67
C GLN A 38 -33.01 -13.58 -54.87
N ILE A 39 -34.11 -14.19 -55.31
CA ILE A 39 -35.38 -14.23 -54.58
C ILE A 39 -35.21 -15.05 -53.30
N GLU A 40 -34.55 -16.20 -53.37
CA GLU A 40 -34.28 -17.06 -52.20
C GLU A 40 -33.35 -16.37 -51.18
N ARG A 41 -32.33 -15.63 -51.64
CA ARG A 41 -31.51 -14.78 -50.76
C ARG A 41 -32.30 -13.63 -50.13
N LYS A 42 -33.27 -13.04 -50.85
CA LYS A 42 -34.15 -12.01 -50.29
C LYS A 42 -35.16 -12.59 -49.29
N THR A 43 -35.71 -13.78 -49.53
CA THR A 43 -36.62 -14.46 -48.59
C THR A 43 -35.88 -14.99 -47.36
N LEU A 44 -34.64 -15.47 -47.51
CA LEU A 44 -33.75 -15.81 -46.37
C LEU A 44 -33.39 -14.58 -45.54
N LYS A 45 -33.04 -13.44 -46.17
CA LYS A 45 -32.83 -12.17 -45.45
C LYS A 45 -34.09 -11.65 -44.76
N LYS A 46 -35.28 -11.97 -45.29
CA LYS A 46 -36.58 -11.60 -44.68
C LYS A 46 -36.99 -12.58 -43.57
N LYS A 47 -36.61 -13.86 -43.64
CA LYS A 47 -36.78 -14.83 -42.54
C LYS A 47 -35.80 -14.61 -41.39
N SER A 48 -34.60 -14.06 -41.64
CA SER A 48 -33.67 -13.69 -40.57
C SER A 48 -34.05 -12.41 -39.81
N THR A 49 -35.05 -11.66 -40.28
CA THR A 49 -35.57 -10.44 -39.62
C THR A 49 -36.86 -10.65 -38.83
N ILE A 50 -37.48 -11.83 -38.89
CA ILE A 50 -38.75 -12.11 -38.19
C ILE A 50 -38.53 -12.74 -36.79
N ILE A 51 -37.31 -13.21 -36.46
CA ILE A 51 -36.90 -13.61 -35.09
C ILE A 51 -36.35 -12.39 -34.30
N GLN A 52 -36.92 -11.22 -34.53
CA GLN A 52 -36.64 -9.98 -33.80
C GLN A 52 -37.95 -9.43 -33.21
N SER A 53 -38.66 -10.25 -32.44
CA SER A 53 -39.60 -9.74 -31.46
C SER A 53 -39.54 -10.57 -30.18
N SER A 54 -39.08 -9.93 -29.10
CA SER A 54 -38.99 -10.42 -27.72
C SER A 54 -37.88 -11.43 -27.34
N LYS A 55 -36.64 -11.25 -27.83
CA LYS A 55 -35.50 -11.75 -27.04
C LYS A 55 -35.37 -10.87 -25.79
N ARG A 56 -35.79 -11.38 -24.63
CA ARG A 56 -35.22 -10.91 -23.36
C ARG A 56 -33.71 -11.06 -23.51
N ASP A 57 -32.95 -9.97 -23.49
CA ASP A 57 -31.49 -10.03 -23.53
C ASP A 57 -31.00 -10.77 -22.29
N VAL A 58 -30.82 -12.09 -22.39
CA VAL A 58 -30.25 -12.91 -21.31
C VAL A 58 -28.77 -12.56 -21.10
N PHE A 59 -28.11 -12.01 -22.12
CA PHE A 59 -26.69 -11.72 -22.13
C PHE A 59 -26.41 -10.24 -22.40
N GLU A 60 -25.34 -9.74 -21.78
CA GLU A 60 -24.81 -8.39 -21.96
C GLU A 60 -24.27 -8.22 -23.38
N ASP A 61 -24.66 -7.12 -24.04
CA ASP A 61 -23.98 -6.67 -25.25
C ASP A 61 -22.68 -5.94 -24.88
N SER A 62 -21.55 -6.57 -25.22
CA SER A 62 -20.22 -6.10 -24.83
C SER A 62 -19.80 -4.79 -25.51
N LEU A 63 -20.31 -4.52 -26.72
CA LEU A 63 -19.93 -3.32 -27.47
C LEU A 63 -20.65 -2.09 -26.91
N SER A 64 -21.95 -2.19 -26.69
CA SER A 64 -22.70 -1.12 -26.04
C SER A 64 -22.18 -0.85 -24.63
N THR A 65 -21.96 -1.89 -23.81
CA THR A 65 -21.45 -1.71 -22.44
C THR A 65 -20.08 -1.02 -22.42
N ARG A 66 -19.18 -1.37 -23.35
CA ARG A 66 -17.88 -0.66 -23.49
C ARG A 66 -18.08 0.82 -23.82
N ILE A 67 -18.98 1.16 -24.73
CA ILE A 67 -19.22 2.57 -25.10
C ILE A 67 -19.75 3.38 -23.91
N TYR A 68 -20.72 2.85 -23.15
CA TYR A 68 -21.24 3.54 -21.97
C TYR A 68 -20.19 3.66 -20.87
N PHE A 69 -19.34 2.64 -20.69
CA PHE A 69 -18.21 2.71 -19.77
C PHE A 69 -17.23 3.84 -20.13
N GLU A 70 -16.81 3.93 -21.40
CA GLU A 70 -15.89 4.99 -21.82
C GLU A 70 -16.53 6.38 -21.72
N ARG A 71 -17.83 6.52 -22.00
CA ARG A 71 -18.57 7.78 -21.77
C ARG A 71 -18.54 8.20 -20.31
N TYR A 72 -18.86 7.28 -19.41
CA TYR A 72 -18.76 7.51 -17.97
C TYR A 72 -17.33 7.87 -17.55
N ARG A 73 -16.33 7.14 -18.05
CA ARG A 73 -14.92 7.41 -17.78
C ARG A 73 -14.54 8.83 -18.22
N VAL A 74 -14.90 9.25 -19.44
CA VAL A 74 -14.64 10.62 -19.95
C VAL A 74 -15.28 11.71 -19.07
N LEU A 75 -16.51 11.49 -18.60
CA LEU A 75 -17.18 12.43 -17.69
C LEU A 75 -16.43 12.55 -16.35
N GLU A 76 -15.96 11.43 -15.79
CA GLU A 76 -15.11 11.43 -14.59
C GLU A 76 -13.78 12.16 -14.83
N GLN A 77 -13.19 12.01 -16.03
CA GLN A 77 -11.97 12.75 -16.39
C GLN A 77 -12.21 14.26 -16.44
N GLY A 78 -13.30 14.69 -17.09
CA GLY A 78 -13.69 16.09 -17.14
C GLY A 78 -13.92 16.65 -15.74
N ARG A 79 -14.64 15.90 -14.90
CA ARG A 79 -14.90 16.26 -13.51
C ARG A 79 -13.61 16.44 -12.70
N PHE A 80 -12.66 15.52 -12.80
CA PHE A 80 -11.36 15.62 -12.14
C PHE A 80 -10.65 16.94 -12.45
N TRP A 81 -10.54 17.30 -13.74
CA TRP A 81 -9.85 18.52 -14.15
C TRP A 81 -10.53 19.78 -13.63
N VAL A 82 -11.87 19.82 -13.63
CA VAL A 82 -12.61 20.96 -13.08
C VAL A 82 -12.41 21.06 -11.56
N ILE A 83 -12.42 19.93 -10.82
CA ILE A 83 -12.14 19.95 -9.37
C ILE A 83 -10.71 20.42 -9.10
N CYS A 84 -9.71 19.93 -9.83
CA CYS A 84 -8.33 20.39 -9.72
C CYS A 84 -8.21 21.89 -9.99
N ALA A 85 -8.83 22.39 -11.07
CA ALA A 85 -8.85 23.81 -11.38
C ALA A 85 -9.49 24.64 -10.26
N THR A 86 -10.60 24.16 -9.67
CA THR A 86 -11.26 24.86 -8.56
C THR A 86 -10.40 24.94 -7.31
N LEU A 87 -9.64 23.88 -6.98
CA LEU A 87 -8.74 23.90 -5.82
C LEU A 87 -7.57 24.86 -6.04
N VAL A 88 -6.96 24.85 -7.22
CA VAL A 88 -5.88 25.79 -7.56
C VAL A 88 -6.37 27.23 -7.49
N LEU A 89 -7.56 27.52 -8.04
CA LEU A 89 -8.13 28.87 -7.99
C LEU A 89 -8.45 29.30 -6.55
N VAL A 90 -8.92 28.39 -5.69
CA VAL A 90 -9.19 28.71 -4.28
C VAL A 90 -7.91 28.99 -3.49
N VAL A 91 -6.83 28.23 -3.73
CA VAL A 91 -5.53 28.53 -3.12
C VAL A 91 -5.06 29.91 -3.57
N LEU A 92 -5.12 30.20 -4.87
CA LEU A 92 -4.75 31.52 -5.41
C LEU A 92 -5.61 32.65 -4.84
N GLU A 93 -6.92 32.42 -4.69
CA GLU A 93 -7.84 33.39 -4.11
C GLU A 93 -7.52 33.66 -2.65
N TYR A 94 -7.27 32.62 -1.86
CA TYR A 94 -6.91 32.77 -0.47
C TYR A 94 -5.59 33.52 -0.28
N GLU A 95 -4.56 33.18 -1.07
CA GLU A 95 -3.28 33.91 -1.02
C GLU A 95 -3.45 35.39 -1.41
N ALA A 96 -4.21 35.68 -2.48
CA ALA A 96 -4.47 37.04 -2.92
C ALA A 96 -5.29 37.83 -1.88
N SER A 97 -6.32 37.20 -1.31
CA SER A 97 -7.20 37.79 -0.29
C SER A 97 -6.45 38.10 1.00
N PHE A 98 -5.56 37.20 1.43
CA PHE A 98 -4.71 37.42 2.61
C PHE A 98 -3.70 38.56 2.38
N MET A 99 -3.05 38.60 1.21
CA MET A 99 -2.14 39.71 0.85
C MET A 99 -2.87 41.05 0.76
N HIS A 100 -4.10 41.07 0.24
CA HIS A 100 -4.93 42.26 0.15
C HIS A 100 -5.25 42.86 1.52
N GLN A 101 -5.53 42.02 2.53
CA GLN A 101 -5.74 42.48 3.91
C GLN A 101 -4.53 43.22 4.51
N LEU A 102 -3.34 43.04 3.92
CA LEU A 102 -2.11 43.74 4.32
C LEU A 102 -1.85 45.02 3.51
N THR A 103 -2.50 45.21 2.35
CA THR A 103 -2.14 46.25 1.35
C THR A 103 -3.30 47.13 0.85
N ASP A 104 -4.55 46.92 1.30
CA ASP A 104 -5.75 47.78 1.08
C ASP A 104 -6.05 48.13 -0.40
N THR A 105 -5.52 47.38 -1.36
CA THR A 105 -5.66 47.64 -2.80
C THR A 105 -6.10 46.35 -3.52
N TYR A 106 -7.17 46.39 -4.35
CA TYR A 106 -7.68 45.30 -5.24
C TYR A 106 -8.95 44.50 -4.86
N ASP A 107 -10.00 45.16 -4.33
CA ASP A 107 -11.29 44.54 -3.99
C ASP A 107 -12.06 43.92 -5.19
N THR A 108 -11.86 44.45 -6.40
CA THR A 108 -12.60 44.01 -7.61
C THR A 108 -12.06 42.72 -8.22
N GLU A 109 -10.75 42.51 -8.19
CA GLU A 109 -10.10 41.34 -8.79
C GLU A 109 -10.41 40.06 -7.99
N ILE A 110 -10.39 40.15 -6.66
CA ILE A 110 -10.75 39.04 -5.76
C ILE A 110 -12.21 38.65 -5.95
N LYS A 111 -13.12 39.63 -6.06
CA LYS A 111 -14.55 39.36 -6.34
C LYS A 111 -14.73 38.61 -7.65
N ILE A 112 -14.00 38.97 -8.72
CA ILE A 112 -14.03 38.25 -10.01
C ILE A 112 -13.59 36.79 -9.83
N LEU A 113 -12.51 36.55 -9.09
CA LEU A 113 -12.00 35.21 -8.83
C LEU A 113 -12.99 34.36 -8.02
N LEU A 114 -13.66 34.96 -7.02
CA LEU A 114 -14.72 34.30 -6.24
C LEU A 114 -15.96 33.97 -7.09
N TYR A 115 -16.38 34.86 -7.99
CA TYR A 115 -17.46 34.54 -8.95
C TYR A 115 -17.06 33.36 -9.86
N LEU A 116 -15.81 33.31 -10.32
CA LEU A 116 -15.30 32.21 -11.14
C LEU A 116 -15.30 30.88 -10.36
N ILE A 117 -14.82 30.88 -9.11
CA ILE A 117 -14.82 29.70 -8.22
C ILE A 117 -16.25 29.20 -7.96
N MET A 118 -17.18 30.13 -7.73
CA MET A 118 -18.60 29.80 -7.53
C MET A 118 -19.21 29.15 -8.77
N ILE A 119 -19.00 29.74 -9.96
CA ILE A 119 -19.49 29.18 -11.23
C ILE A 119 -18.90 27.79 -11.47
N LEU A 120 -17.59 27.62 -11.32
CA LEU A 120 -16.93 26.33 -11.50
C LEU A 120 -17.42 25.29 -10.47
N SER A 121 -17.71 25.69 -9.23
CA SER A 121 -18.29 24.80 -8.23
C SER A 121 -19.73 24.37 -8.56
N ILE A 122 -20.54 25.24 -9.16
CA ILE A 122 -21.85 24.84 -9.68
C ILE A 122 -21.68 23.84 -10.83
N VAL A 123 -20.72 24.09 -11.73
CA VAL A 123 -20.40 23.17 -12.82
C VAL A 123 -19.91 21.82 -12.30
N THR A 124 -19.08 21.74 -11.24
CA THR A 124 -18.64 20.46 -10.67
C THR A 124 -19.80 19.67 -10.07
N ILE A 125 -20.76 20.33 -9.41
CA ILE A 125 -21.97 19.68 -8.86
C ILE A 125 -22.83 19.11 -10.00
N ILE A 126 -23.07 19.89 -11.06
CA ILE A 126 -23.83 19.43 -12.24
C ILE A 126 -23.12 18.25 -12.92
N MET A 127 -21.81 18.36 -13.14
CA MET A 127 -21.00 17.28 -13.74
C MET A 127 -21.01 16.01 -12.87
N THR A 128 -21.05 16.15 -11.55
CA THR A 128 -21.17 15.02 -10.63
C THR A 128 -22.51 14.32 -10.81
N LEU A 129 -23.63 15.06 -10.85
CA LEU A 129 -24.94 14.48 -11.13
C LEU A 129 -24.99 13.73 -12.47
N ILE A 130 -24.42 14.32 -13.52
CA ILE A 130 -24.32 13.70 -14.85
C ILE A 130 -23.45 12.43 -14.82
N ALA A 131 -22.33 12.44 -14.09
CA ALA A 131 -21.46 11.28 -13.96
C ALA A 131 -22.15 10.10 -13.27
N TYR A 132 -22.92 10.35 -12.19
CA TYR A 132 -23.70 9.31 -11.50
C TYR A 132 -24.85 8.77 -12.36
N LEU A 133 -25.50 9.62 -13.16
CA LEU A 133 -26.49 9.17 -14.15
C LEU A 133 -25.85 8.26 -15.20
N ALA A 134 -24.66 8.63 -15.70
CA ALA A 134 -23.91 7.81 -16.64
C ALA A 134 -23.43 6.48 -16.01
N GLU A 135 -23.03 6.48 -14.74
CA GLU A 135 -22.67 5.26 -14.00
C GLU A 135 -23.86 4.32 -13.87
N LEU A 136 -25.04 4.85 -13.55
CA LEU A 136 -26.28 4.07 -13.50
C LEU A 136 -26.59 3.43 -14.86
N GLU A 137 -26.52 4.21 -15.94
CA GLU A 137 -26.74 3.69 -17.30
C GLU A 137 -25.75 2.56 -17.65
N PHE A 138 -24.47 2.74 -17.30
CA PHE A 138 -23.46 1.71 -17.47
C PHE A 138 -23.78 0.43 -16.65
N LYS A 139 -24.20 0.58 -15.39
CA LYS A 139 -24.57 -0.57 -14.54
C LYS A 139 -25.82 -1.30 -15.05
N LYS A 140 -26.80 -0.58 -15.59
CA LYS A 140 -27.98 -1.16 -16.27
C LYS A 140 -27.59 -1.96 -17.52
N ARG A 141 -26.66 -1.44 -18.33
CA ARG A 141 -26.21 -2.12 -19.57
C ARG A 141 -25.35 -3.35 -19.30
N SER A 142 -24.50 -3.27 -18.28
CA SER A 142 -23.75 -4.41 -17.76
C SER A 142 -24.61 -5.43 -16.99
N LEU A 143 -25.93 -5.26 -16.91
CA LEU A 143 -26.84 -6.18 -16.20
C LEU A 143 -26.46 -6.39 -14.72
N SER A 144 -25.66 -5.51 -14.12
CA SER A 144 -25.39 -5.53 -12.68
C SER A 144 -26.57 -4.99 -11.88
N ILE A 145 -27.37 -4.13 -12.49
CA ILE A 145 -28.58 -3.54 -11.93
C ILE A 145 -29.75 -3.76 -12.91
N PRO A 146 -30.98 -4.03 -12.44
CA PRO A 146 -32.15 -4.15 -13.30
C PRO A 146 -32.39 -2.92 -14.20
N LYS A 147 -32.82 -3.14 -15.45
CA LYS A 147 -33.01 -2.06 -16.44
C LYS A 147 -34.02 -0.99 -16.00
N ALA A 148 -35.01 -1.36 -15.20
CA ALA A 148 -36.10 -0.49 -14.74
C ALA A 148 -35.78 0.32 -13.47
N SER A 149 -34.66 0.04 -12.78
CA SER A 149 -34.40 0.66 -11.49
C SER A 149 -34.04 2.14 -11.63
N ASN A 150 -34.37 2.92 -10.61
CA ASN A 150 -33.98 4.34 -10.53
C ASN A 150 -32.78 4.53 -9.60
N ILE A 151 -32.14 5.71 -9.63
CA ILE A 151 -30.99 6.02 -8.75
C ILE A 151 -31.37 5.83 -7.28
N PHE A 152 -32.57 6.26 -6.89
CA PHE A 152 -33.07 6.21 -5.52
C PHE A 152 -33.19 4.79 -4.95
N GLU A 153 -33.33 3.77 -5.80
CA GLU A 153 -33.41 2.37 -5.37
C GLU A 153 -32.03 1.72 -5.24
N THR A 154 -30.98 2.40 -5.69
CA THR A 154 -29.62 1.86 -5.73
C THR A 154 -28.74 2.53 -4.68
N ASN A 155 -27.70 1.82 -4.21
CA ASN A 155 -26.72 2.35 -3.26
C ASN A 155 -25.95 3.60 -3.76
N LEU A 156 -26.10 3.95 -5.05
CA LEU A 156 -25.49 5.13 -5.66
C LEU A 156 -26.04 6.44 -5.08
N ILE A 157 -27.28 6.48 -4.61
CA ILE A 157 -27.87 7.72 -4.07
C ILE A 157 -27.13 8.20 -2.82
N PHE A 158 -26.76 7.28 -1.94
CA PHE A 158 -26.04 7.61 -0.71
C PHE A 158 -24.66 8.19 -1.04
N LEU A 159 -23.94 7.58 -1.99
CA LEU A 159 -22.63 8.05 -2.42
C LEU A 159 -22.73 9.42 -3.13
N LEU A 160 -23.75 9.62 -3.97
CA LEU A 160 -24.02 10.90 -4.62
C LEU A 160 -24.29 12.02 -3.60
N ILE A 161 -25.17 11.78 -2.61
CA ILE A 161 -25.48 12.78 -1.58
C ILE A 161 -24.23 13.14 -0.79
N LEU A 162 -23.42 12.14 -0.41
CA LEU A 162 -22.17 12.36 0.31
C LEU A 162 -21.18 13.20 -0.51
N GLU A 163 -21.00 12.92 -1.80
CA GLU A 163 -20.13 13.73 -2.67
C GLU A 163 -20.65 15.16 -2.84
N VAL A 164 -21.98 15.35 -2.99
CA VAL A 164 -22.58 16.68 -3.11
C VAL A 164 -22.40 17.50 -1.83
N ILE A 165 -22.51 16.88 -0.64
CA ILE A 165 -22.25 17.55 0.65
C ILE A 165 -20.80 18.04 0.72
N ILE A 166 -19.82 17.26 0.24
CA ILE A 166 -18.41 17.67 0.21
C ILE A 166 -18.17 18.80 -0.82
N LEU A 167 -18.94 18.84 -1.91
CA LEU A 167 -18.84 19.86 -2.96
C LEU A 167 -19.55 21.18 -2.63
N LEU A 168 -20.50 21.19 -1.69
CA LEU A 168 -21.34 22.35 -1.41
C LEU A 168 -20.58 23.54 -0.76
N PRO A 169 -19.66 23.34 0.21
CA PRO A 169 -18.85 24.40 0.78
C PRO A 169 -17.94 25.04 -0.28
N CYS A 170 -18.06 26.35 -0.46
CA CYS A 170 -17.36 27.14 -1.49
C CYS A 170 -17.26 28.59 -1.01
N PRO A 171 -16.08 29.25 -1.06
CA PRO A 171 -16.00 30.68 -0.78
C PRO A 171 -16.77 31.46 -1.86
N THR A 172 -17.60 32.41 -1.45
CA THR A 172 -18.44 33.20 -2.37
C THR A 172 -18.17 34.69 -2.18
N PRO A 173 -18.44 35.53 -3.19
CA PRO A 173 -18.27 36.97 -3.05
C PRO A 173 -19.22 37.57 -2.00
N TYR A 174 -20.36 36.93 -1.74
CA TYR A 174 -21.35 37.37 -0.75
C TYR A 174 -20.91 37.07 0.69
N THR A 175 -20.01 36.10 0.89
CA THR A 175 -19.58 35.67 2.23
C THR A 175 -18.31 36.36 2.74
N MET A 176 -17.77 37.31 1.95
CA MET A 176 -16.52 38.04 2.21
C MET A 176 -16.52 38.82 3.53
N GLU A 177 -17.62 39.49 3.87
CA GLU A 177 -17.65 40.42 5.01
C GLU A 177 -17.99 39.75 6.35
N PHE A 178 -18.43 38.49 6.34
CA PHE A 178 -18.85 37.79 7.55
C PHE A 178 -17.66 37.33 8.37
N LYS A 179 -17.60 37.80 9.62
CA LYS A 179 -16.57 37.44 10.60
C LYS A 179 -17.13 36.48 11.64
N ILE A 180 -16.37 35.43 11.93
CA ILE A 180 -16.64 34.44 12.97
C ILE A 180 -15.61 34.64 14.07
N PHE A 181 -16.06 35.16 15.21
CA PHE A 181 -15.21 35.42 16.36
C PHE A 181 -15.00 34.16 17.19
N TYR A 182 -13.80 34.00 17.71
CA TYR A 182 -13.43 32.93 18.63
C TYR A 182 -12.48 33.47 19.71
N VAL A 183 -12.45 32.78 20.86
CA VAL A 183 -11.52 33.12 21.95
C VAL A 183 -10.28 32.27 21.76
N GLN A 184 -9.13 32.93 21.61
CA GLN A 184 -7.84 32.26 21.47
C GLN A 184 -7.49 31.55 22.78
N ARG A 185 -7.28 30.24 22.70
CA ARG A 185 -6.87 29.44 23.84
C ARG A 185 -5.50 29.91 24.35
N TYR A 186 -5.31 29.89 25.67
CA TYR A 186 -4.11 30.33 26.40
C TYR A 186 -3.84 31.85 26.46
N SER A 187 -4.37 32.64 25.51
CA SER A 187 -4.18 34.10 25.48
C SER A 187 -5.45 34.89 25.88
N ASP A 188 -6.62 34.24 25.93
CA ASP A 188 -7.95 34.83 26.19
C ASP A 188 -8.29 36.05 25.29
N GLN A 189 -7.55 36.25 24.21
CA GLN A 189 -7.79 37.29 23.22
C GLN A 189 -8.90 36.87 22.25
N ILE A 190 -9.78 37.81 21.92
CA ILE A 190 -10.83 37.60 20.91
C ILE A 190 -10.21 37.79 19.53
N ARG A 191 -10.25 36.74 18.71
CA ARG A 191 -9.76 36.73 17.31
C ARG A 191 -10.91 36.37 16.38
N PHE A 192 -10.70 36.48 15.07
CA PHE A 192 -11.75 36.17 14.09
C PHE A 192 -11.22 35.51 12.82
N TYR A 193 -12.06 34.63 12.26
CA TYR A 193 -11.94 34.11 10.90
C TYR A 193 -12.94 34.82 9.99
N PHE A 194 -12.60 35.00 8.72
CA PHE A 194 -13.64 35.27 7.72
C PHE A 194 -14.35 33.96 7.35
N LEU A 195 -15.65 34.04 7.07
CA LEU A 195 -16.43 32.87 6.68
C LEU A 195 -15.84 32.20 5.44
N ASN A 196 -15.27 32.98 4.51
CA ASN A 196 -14.56 32.44 3.36
C ASN A 196 -13.39 31.53 3.74
N GLU A 197 -12.63 31.83 4.81
CA GLU A 197 -11.49 31.01 5.25
C GLU A 197 -11.93 29.64 5.78
N ILE A 198 -13.06 29.61 6.49
CA ILE A 198 -13.64 28.36 6.97
C ILE A 198 -14.18 27.56 5.78
N LEU A 199 -14.78 28.24 4.79
CA LEU A 199 -15.25 27.58 3.57
C LEU A 199 -14.09 27.07 2.70
N THR A 200 -12.96 27.80 2.60
CA THR A 200 -11.76 27.31 1.91
C THR A 200 -11.14 26.13 2.64
N PHE A 201 -11.05 26.18 3.97
CA PHE A 201 -10.59 25.07 4.81
C PHE A 201 -11.40 23.79 4.55
N ILE A 202 -12.74 23.89 4.55
CA ILE A 202 -13.64 22.76 4.28
C ILE A 202 -13.54 22.33 2.81
N MET A 203 -13.42 23.27 1.88
CA MET A 203 -13.32 22.99 0.44
C MET A 203 -12.07 22.18 0.08
N LEU A 204 -10.98 22.27 0.86
CA LEU A 204 -9.78 21.44 0.65
C LEU A 204 -10.07 19.94 0.79
N PHE A 205 -11.11 19.51 1.52
CA PHE A 205 -11.53 18.10 1.56
C PHE A 205 -12.03 17.58 0.21
N ARG A 206 -12.33 18.44 -0.78
CA ARG A 206 -12.59 18.03 -2.16
C ARG A 206 -11.41 17.28 -2.80
N SER A 207 -10.20 17.44 -2.27
CA SER A 207 -9.03 16.64 -2.67
C SER A 207 -9.23 15.12 -2.48
N LEU A 208 -10.07 14.69 -1.55
CA LEU A 208 -10.45 13.27 -1.40
C LEU A 208 -11.20 12.75 -2.64
N LEU A 209 -12.00 13.60 -3.28
CA LEU A 209 -12.70 13.29 -4.53
C LEU A 209 -11.73 13.21 -5.72
N ILE A 210 -10.68 14.04 -5.72
CA ILE A 210 -9.59 13.96 -6.70
C ILE A 210 -8.90 12.61 -6.58
N LEU A 211 -8.55 12.16 -5.36
CA LEU A 211 -7.93 10.85 -5.13
C LEU A 211 -8.85 9.71 -5.60
N ASN A 212 -10.13 9.76 -5.26
CA ASN A 212 -11.12 8.78 -5.70
C ASN A 212 -11.21 8.70 -7.25
N THR A 213 -11.23 9.86 -7.90
CA THR A 213 -11.30 9.94 -9.37
C THR A 213 -9.97 9.56 -10.03
N ALA A 214 -8.84 9.84 -9.38
CA ALA A 214 -7.51 9.46 -9.86
C ALA A 214 -7.35 7.93 -9.97
N PHE A 215 -7.94 7.16 -9.06
CA PHE A 215 -7.97 5.70 -9.19
C PHE A 215 -8.80 5.24 -10.40
N LYS A 216 -9.80 6.00 -10.85
CA LYS A 216 -10.56 5.71 -12.08
C LYS A 216 -9.75 5.99 -13.36
N PHE A 217 -8.64 6.74 -13.27
CA PHE A 217 -7.75 6.95 -14.41
C PHE A 217 -6.84 5.76 -14.71
N GLN A 218 -6.53 4.96 -13.70
CA GLN A 218 -5.61 3.83 -13.83
C GLN A 218 -6.06 2.88 -14.94
N ASP A 219 -5.10 2.28 -15.64
CA ASP A 219 -5.38 1.36 -16.76
C ASP A 219 -6.19 0.12 -16.33
N PHE A 220 -6.07 -0.25 -15.05
CA PHE A 220 -6.84 -1.33 -14.43
C PHE A 220 -8.33 -1.00 -14.30
N TYR A 221 -8.74 0.27 -14.31
CA TYR A 221 -10.14 0.67 -14.31
C TYR A 221 -10.72 0.58 -15.72
N SER A 222 -11.04 -0.64 -16.15
CA SER A 222 -11.55 -0.93 -17.49
C SER A 222 -12.81 -1.80 -17.50
N ASN A 223 -13.62 -1.70 -18.55
CA ASN A 223 -14.81 -2.55 -18.72
C ASN A 223 -14.46 -4.06 -18.76
N ARG A 224 -13.24 -4.42 -19.19
CA ARG A 224 -12.79 -5.82 -19.19
C ARG A 224 -12.62 -6.33 -17.75
N VAL A 225 -11.99 -5.53 -16.91
CA VAL A 225 -11.79 -5.85 -15.49
C VAL A 225 -13.13 -5.87 -14.76
N ASN A 226 -14.05 -4.93 -15.04
CA ASN A 226 -15.40 -4.96 -14.48
C ASN A 226 -16.13 -6.30 -14.76
N ARG A 227 -16.06 -6.80 -16.00
CA ARG A 227 -16.65 -8.11 -16.35
C ARG A 227 -15.99 -9.26 -15.59
N LEU A 228 -14.67 -9.20 -15.38
CA LEU A 228 -13.92 -10.20 -14.62
C LEU A 228 -14.33 -10.18 -13.14
N CYS A 229 -14.41 -9.00 -12.52
CA CYS A 229 -14.87 -8.83 -11.15
C CYS A 229 -16.26 -9.45 -10.95
N ARG A 230 -17.18 -9.25 -11.91
CA ARG A 230 -18.52 -9.84 -11.86
C ARG A 230 -18.52 -11.37 -11.92
N ILE A 231 -17.65 -11.99 -12.72
CA ILE A 231 -17.53 -13.47 -12.76
C ILE A 231 -17.14 -14.01 -11.38
N TYR A 232 -16.28 -13.29 -10.66
CA TYR A 232 -15.84 -13.66 -9.31
C TYR A 232 -16.70 -13.03 -8.19
N SER A 233 -17.83 -12.40 -8.51
CA SER A 233 -18.71 -11.72 -7.54
C SER A 233 -18.00 -10.70 -6.65
N VAL A 234 -17.07 -9.93 -7.23
CA VAL A 234 -16.36 -8.83 -6.58
C VAL A 234 -16.92 -7.49 -7.07
N ASP A 235 -17.12 -6.56 -6.13
CA ASP A 235 -17.57 -5.20 -6.47
C ASP A 235 -16.47 -4.43 -7.20
N PHE A 236 -16.77 -4.01 -8.43
CA PHE A 236 -15.89 -3.16 -9.21
C PHE A 236 -16.05 -1.70 -8.79
N GLY A 237 -14.98 -1.09 -8.28
CA GLY A 237 -14.96 0.31 -7.88
C GLY A 237 -13.56 0.79 -7.53
N PRO A 238 -13.42 2.09 -7.19
CA PRO A 238 -12.13 2.71 -6.86
C PRO A 238 -11.42 2.02 -5.70
N HIS A 239 -12.15 1.50 -4.71
CA HIS A 239 -11.60 0.72 -3.59
C HIS A 239 -10.87 -0.55 -4.04
N PHE A 240 -11.42 -1.27 -5.02
CA PHE A 240 -10.76 -2.45 -5.59
C PHE A 240 -9.48 -2.04 -6.33
N ILE A 241 -9.55 -0.97 -7.14
CA ILE A 241 -8.37 -0.47 -7.87
C ILE A 241 -7.29 0.03 -6.92
N PHE A 242 -7.66 0.65 -5.80
CA PHE A 242 -6.72 1.04 -4.76
C PHE A 242 -5.90 -0.14 -4.25
N LYS A 243 -6.56 -1.27 -3.94
CA LYS A 243 -5.88 -2.51 -3.54
C LYS A 243 -4.96 -3.05 -4.63
N VAL A 244 -5.39 -3.00 -5.89
CA VAL A 244 -4.56 -3.40 -7.03
C VAL A 244 -3.35 -2.49 -7.19
N ALA A 245 -3.52 -1.17 -7.06
CA ALA A 245 -2.44 -0.18 -7.17
C ALA A 245 -1.37 -0.36 -6.08
N ILE A 246 -1.79 -0.63 -4.84
CA ILE A 246 -0.88 -0.97 -3.72
C ILE A 246 -0.09 -2.24 -4.04
N ARG A 247 -0.71 -3.24 -4.68
CA ARG A 247 -0.05 -4.53 -4.97
C ARG A 247 0.91 -4.45 -6.15
N GLU A 248 0.54 -3.74 -7.21
CA GLU A 248 1.35 -3.65 -8.44
C GLU A 248 2.48 -2.60 -8.31
N HIS A 249 2.17 -1.45 -7.69
CA HIS A 249 3.09 -0.33 -7.56
C HIS A 249 3.06 0.26 -6.13
N PRO A 250 3.51 -0.50 -5.12
CA PRO A 250 3.38 -0.14 -3.71
C PRO A 250 4.01 1.21 -3.37
N TYR A 251 5.30 1.38 -3.68
CA TYR A 251 6.07 2.57 -3.33
C TYR A 251 5.55 3.83 -4.04
N LYS A 252 5.17 3.75 -5.31
CA LYS A 252 4.60 4.89 -6.05
C LYS A 252 3.26 5.33 -5.44
N THR A 253 2.42 4.37 -5.07
CA THR A 253 1.11 4.64 -4.47
C THR A 253 1.27 5.27 -3.09
N ILE A 254 2.11 4.72 -2.21
CA ILE A 254 2.38 5.29 -0.88
C ILE A 254 3.00 6.69 -0.99
N CYS A 255 4.03 6.89 -1.81
CA CYS A 255 4.64 8.21 -1.98
C CYS A 255 3.63 9.24 -2.50
N GLY A 256 2.76 8.85 -3.43
CA GLY A 256 1.68 9.71 -3.93
C GLY A 256 0.70 10.11 -2.83
N LEU A 257 0.23 9.15 -2.01
CA LEU A 257 -0.63 9.42 -0.86
C LEU A 257 0.08 10.33 0.16
N PHE A 258 1.35 10.08 0.47
CA PHE A 258 2.13 10.89 1.40
C PHE A 258 2.18 12.35 0.95
N ILE A 259 2.59 12.61 -0.30
CA ILE A 259 2.73 13.96 -0.84
C ILE A 259 1.37 14.67 -0.85
N ILE A 260 0.32 14.01 -1.33
CA ILE A 260 -1.03 14.60 -1.38
C ILE A 260 -1.52 14.94 0.03
N GLY A 261 -1.40 14.01 0.99
CA GLY A 261 -1.81 14.23 2.37
C GLY A 261 -1.03 15.36 3.04
N LEU A 262 0.30 15.39 2.84
CA LEU A 262 1.17 16.43 3.38
C LEU A 262 0.75 17.83 2.91
N PHE A 263 0.48 18.00 1.61
CA PHE A 263 0.02 19.30 1.08
C PHE A 263 -1.35 19.70 1.64
N ILE A 264 -2.31 18.76 1.74
CA ILE A 264 -3.66 19.05 2.24
C ILE A 264 -3.62 19.52 3.69
N PHE A 265 -3.03 18.73 4.59
CA PHE A 265 -3.03 19.03 6.03
C PHE A 265 -2.14 20.22 6.37
N SER A 266 -1.01 20.38 5.66
CA SER A 266 -0.15 21.57 5.80
C SER A 266 -0.90 22.85 5.44
N TYR A 267 -1.60 22.87 4.30
CA TYR A 267 -2.30 24.08 3.87
C TYR A 267 -3.53 24.37 4.74
N GLN A 268 -4.22 23.32 5.23
CA GLN A 268 -5.28 23.47 6.23
C GLN A 268 -4.76 24.08 7.54
N LEU A 269 -3.60 23.63 8.03
CA LEU A 269 -2.96 24.21 9.20
C LEU A 269 -2.62 25.69 8.97
N GLU A 270 -2.04 26.00 7.82
CA GLU A 270 -1.70 27.37 7.45
C GLU A 270 -2.93 28.29 7.44
N ILE A 271 -4.04 27.88 6.81
CA ILE A 271 -5.28 28.67 6.81
C ILE A 271 -5.76 28.93 8.25
N SER A 272 -5.71 27.92 9.11
CA SER A 272 -6.19 28.03 10.48
C SER A 272 -5.36 28.97 11.36
N GLU A 273 -4.03 28.92 11.25
CA GLU A 273 -3.12 29.70 12.09
C GLU A 273 -2.87 31.12 11.54
N ARG A 274 -3.08 31.37 10.23
CA ARG A 274 -2.91 32.70 9.63
C ARG A 274 -3.83 33.76 10.22
N SER A 275 -4.97 33.39 10.79
CA SER A 275 -5.84 34.32 11.52
C SER A 275 -5.12 35.04 12.69
N LEU A 276 -4.06 34.44 13.23
CA LEU A 276 -3.28 34.99 14.32
C LEU A 276 -2.41 36.18 13.92
N LEU A 277 -1.95 36.22 12.66
CA LEU A 277 -1.05 37.26 12.12
C LEU A 277 -1.72 38.63 12.01
N ARG A 278 -3.04 38.70 12.10
CA ARG A 278 -3.82 39.95 11.94
C ARG A 278 -3.72 40.90 13.12
N THR A 279 -3.38 40.40 14.31
CA THR A 279 -3.51 41.17 15.56
C THR A 279 -2.16 41.38 16.27
N GLU A 280 -1.16 40.53 16.05
CA GLU A 280 0.13 40.60 16.73
C GLU A 280 1.31 40.40 15.74
N GLN A 281 2.34 41.25 15.85
CA GLN A 281 3.58 41.15 15.07
C GLN A 281 4.58 40.10 15.60
N GLU A 282 4.38 39.58 16.82
CA GLU A 282 5.37 38.75 17.53
C GLU A 282 5.02 37.25 17.61
N VAL A 283 3.92 36.79 17.01
CA VAL A 283 3.61 35.35 16.98
C VAL A 283 4.50 34.67 15.95
N MET A 284 5.23 33.61 16.37
CA MET A 284 6.00 32.71 15.50
C MET A 284 5.26 32.47 14.18
N SER A 285 5.71 33.12 13.10
CA SER A 285 4.91 33.23 11.88
C SER A 285 4.71 31.87 11.23
N TYR A 286 3.45 31.40 11.22
CA TYR A 286 3.06 30.25 10.42
C TYR A 286 3.09 30.65 8.94
N ASN A 287 4.22 30.35 8.29
CA ASN A 287 4.37 30.41 6.84
C ASN A 287 4.13 29.02 6.23
N VAL A 288 3.91 28.94 4.91
CA VAL A 288 3.77 27.66 4.16
C VAL A 288 4.85 26.65 4.56
N ASN A 289 6.11 27.08 4.62
CA ASN A 289 7.25 26.22 4.96
C ASN A 289 7.19 25.67 6.39
N ASN A 290 6.79 26.52 7.34
CA ASN A 290 6.66 26.13 8.75
C ASN A 290 5.47 25.17 8.93
N SER A 291 4.37 25.40 8.22
CA SER A 291 3.21 24.51 8.22
C SER A 291 3.56 23.14 7.60
N LEU A 292 4.36 23.13 6.53
CA LEU A 292 4.87 21.91 5.90
C LEU A 292 5.78 21.13 6.86
N TRP A 293 6.69 21.82 7.55
CA TRP A 293 7.56 21.23 8.56
C TRP A 293 6.75 20.57 9.69
N VAL A 294 5.83 21.32 10.32
CA VAL A 294 4.96 20.82 11.40
C VAL A 294 4.12 19.63 10.93
N CYS A 295 3.55 19.71 9.72
CA CYS A 295 2.76 18.63 9.16
C CYS A 295 3.62 17.38 8.91
N MET A 296 4.83 17.53 8.38
CA MET A 296 5.74 16.42 8.09
C MET A 296 6.15 15.69 9.37
N ILE A 297 6.63 16.42 10.38
CA ILE A 297 7.07 15.81 11.66
C ILE A 297 5.90 15.17 12.40
N THR A 298 4.68 15.69 12.26
CA THR A 298 3.49 15.12 12.90
C THR A 298 3.00 13.85 12.19
N ILE A 299 3.02 13.81 10.85
CA ILE A 299 2.67 12.60 10.09
C ILE A 299 3.62 11.45 10.43
N PHE A 300 4.91 11.74 10.61
CA PHE A 300 5.91 10.78 11.06
C PHE A 300 5.93 10.53 12.57
N THR A 301 5.01 11.14 13.33
CA THR A 301 4.87 10.97 14.78
C THR A 301 6.11 11.36 15.60
N VAL A 302 6.97 12.24 15.07
CA VAL A 302 8.15 12.77 15.77
C VAL A 302 7.74 13.85 16.75
N GLY A 303 7.12 14.92 16.26
CA GLY A 303 6.53 15.98 17.08
C GLY A 303 7.51 16.70 18.02
N TYR A 304 8.55 17.34 17.48
CA TYR A 304 9.54 18.10 18.24
C TYR A 304 8.95 19.17 19.19
N GLY A 305 7.82 19.78 18.80
CA GLY A 305 7.13 20.77 19.63
C GLY A 305 7.70 22.19 19.55
N ASP A 306 8.63 22.42 18.61
CA ASP A 306 9.14 23.74 18.22
C ASP A 306 8.05 24.66 17.69
N LEU A 307 7.10 24.10 16.94
CA LEU A 307 5.90 24.78 16.43
C LEU A 307 4.67 23.87 16.63
N TYR A 308 3.57 24.44 17.15
CA TYR A 308 2.34 23.70 17.42
C TYR A 308 1.09 24.57 17.22
N PRO A 309 -0.04 23.99 16.74
CA PRO A 309 -1.25 24.74 16.45
C PRO A 309 -1.82 25.39 17.71
N LEU A 310 -2.02 26.70 17.65
CA LEU A 310 -2.61 27.48 18.72
C LEU A 310 -4.13 27.59 18.56
N THR A 311 -4.63 27.46 17.34
CA THR A 311 -6.07 27.55 17.05
C THR A 311 -6.77 26.21 17.17
N ASP A 312 -8.05 26.23 17.57
CA ASP A 312 -8.85 25.00 17.66
C ASP A 312 -9.06 24.36 16.27
N LEU A 313 -9.14 25.17 15.21
CA LEU A 313 -9.25 24.70 13.83
C LEU A 313 -7.95 24.00 13.37
N GLY A 314 -6.78 24.57 13.70
CA GLY A 314 -5.49 23.97 13.41
C GLY A 314 -5.26 22.67 14.15
N ARG A 315 -5.66 22.62 15.43
CA ARG A 315 -5.65 21.38 16.22
C ARG A 315 -6.53 20.30 15.63
N PHE A 316 -7.72 20.65 15.17
CA PHE A 316 -8.61 19.71 14.49
C PHE A 316 -7.97 19.15 13.21
N SER A 317 -7.41 20.03 12.36
CA SER A 317 -6.69 19.62 11.15
C SER A 317 -5.52 18.68 11.47
N MET A 318 -4.67 19.04 12.42
CA MET A 318 -3.49 18.25 12.79
C MET A 318 -3.86 16.92 13.44
N THR A 319 -4.97 16.86 14.18
CA THR A 319 -5.48 15.59 14.72
C THR A 319 -5.92 14.65 13.60
N LEU A 320 -6.59 15.15 12.57
CA LEU A 320 -6.93 14.36 11.38
C LEU A 320 -5.67 13.94 10.61
N GLY A 321 -4.70 14.84 10.46
CA GLY A 321 -3.41 14.57 9.85
C GLY A 321 -2.61 13.49 10.59
N LEU A 322 -2.68 13.46 11.93
CA LEU A 322 -2.08 12.40 12.75
C LEU A 322 -2.72 11.03 12.48
N PHE A 323 -4.05 10.94 12.49
CA PHE A 323 -4.74 9.69 12.17
C PHE A 323 -4.41 9.20 10.76
N TYR A 324 -4.34 10.13 9.80
CA TYR A 324 -3.91 9.84 8.43
C TYR A 324 -2.47 9.33 8.38
N GLY A 325 -1.55 10.00 9.09
CA GLY A 325 -0.15 9.62 9.16
C GLY A 325 0.07 8.24 9.75
N VAL A 326 -0.59 7.91 10.87
CA VAL A 326 -0.56 6.58 11.49
C VAL A 326 -1.09 5.50 10.54
N ALA A 327 -2.18 5.77 9.80
CA ALA A 327 -2.70 4.83 8.82
C ALA A 327 -1.69 4.61 7.66
N LEU A 328 -1.01 5.66 7.21
CA LEU A 328 -0.03 5.61 6.13
C LEU A 328 1.26 4.90 6.54
N THR A 329 1.79 5.18 7.73
CA THR A 329 2.98 4.49 8.26
C THR A 329 2.69 3.01 8.51
N SER A 330 1.49 2.68 9.02
CA SER A 330 1.04 1.29 9.13
C SER A 330 1.02 0.59 7.77
N LEU A 331 0.45 1.23 6.74
CA LEU A 331 0.45 0.67 5.38
C LEU A 331 1.88 0.47 4.85
N PHE A 332 2.78 1.44 5.07
CA PHE A 332 4.18 1.34 4.68
C PHE A 332 4.89 0.16 5.32
N THR A 333 4.75 -0.02 6.64
CA THR A 333 5.35 -1.16 7.35
C THR A 333 4.80 -2.50 6.87
N ALA A 334 3.51 -2.59 6.55
CA ALA A 334 2.90 -3.80 6.00
C ALA A 334 3.45 -4.17 4.61
N ILE A 335 3.67 -3.17 3.75
CA ILE A 335 4.29 -3.37 2.44
C ILE A 335 5.74 -3.81 2.59
N LEU A 336 6.53 -3.12 3.42
CA LEU A 336 7.92 -3.51 3.69
C LEU A 336 8.01 -4.94 4.22
N TYR A 337 7.12 -5.30 5.14
CA TYR A 337 7.06 -6.66 5.68
C TYR A 337 6.77 -7.70 4.59
N ALA A 338 5.85 -7.41 3.68
CA ALA A 338 5.51 -8.30 2.56
C ALA A 338 6.68 -8.45 1.57
N ASP A 339 7.40 -7.37 1.28
CA ASP A 339 8.56 -7.38 0.37
C ASP A 339 9.78 -8.07 1.00
N LEU A 340 9.90 -8.07 2.33
CA LEU A 340 10.95 -8.78 3.06
C LEU A 340 10.67 -10.30 3.17
N GLN A 341 9.46 -10.76 2.85
CA GLN A 341 9.18 -12.20 2.84
C GLN A 341 10.00 -12.89 1.74
N PRO A 342 10.76 -13.94 2.06
CA PRO A 342 11.63 -14.59 1.10
C PRO A 342 10.82 -15.24 -0.03
N PHE A 343 11.32 -15.14 -1.26
CA PHE A 343 10.69 -15.81 -2.39
C PHE A 343 10.75 -17.33 -2.24
N THR A 344 9.82 -18.04 -2.87
CA THR A 344 9.79 -19.52 -2.82
C THR A 344 11.11 -20.15 -3.28
N ALA A 345 11.83 -19.54 -4.22
CA ALA A 345 13.15 -19.98 -4.66
C ALA A 345 14.27 -19.71 -3.63
N GLU A 346 14.18 -18.62 -2.87
CA GLU A 346 15.12 -18.30 -1.80
C GLU A 346 14.92 -19.24 -0.61
N ILE A 347 13.67 -19.50 -0.24
CA ILE A 347 13.34 -20.51 0.78
C ILE A 347 13.95 -21.87 0.38
N ARG A 348 13.84 -22.29 -0.89
CA ARG A 348 14.50 -23.51 -1.39
C ARG A 348 16.02 -23.47 -1.26
N SER A 349 16.64 -22.34 -1.54
CA SER A 349 18.09 -22.20 -1.46
C SER A 349 18.58 -22.27 -0.01
N ILE A 350 17.86 -21.62 0.91
CA ILE A 350 18.14 -21.64 2.34
C ILE A 350 17.97 -23.07 2.91
N THR A 351 16.91 -23.78 2.55
CA THR A 351 16.70 -25.16 3.03
C THR A 351 17.80 -26.11 2.55
N LEU A 352 18.30 -25.95 1.32
CA LEU A 352 19.43 -26.71 0.81
C LEU A 352 20.74 -26.37 1.55
N LEU A 353 20.97 -25.09 1.85
CA LEU A 353 22.12 -24.66 2.64
C LEU A 353 22.09 -25.27 4.05
N ASP A 354 20.93 -25.27 4.70
CA ASP A 354 20.75 -25.88 6.02
C ASP A 354 20.97 -27.39 5.98
N LYS A 355 20.50 -28.05 4.92
CA LYS A 355 20.74 -29.48 4.71
C LYS A 355 22.24 -29.77 4.61
N ALA A 356 22.99 -28.92 3.91
CA ALA A 356 24.45 -29.02 3.83
C ALA A 356 25.11 -28.79 5.21
N ASN A 357 24.68 -27.76 5.95
CA ASN A 357 25.19 -27.43 7.27
C ASN A 357 24.91 -28.54 8.30
N LEU A 358 23.73 -29.14 8.28
CA LEU A 358 23.39 -30.30 9.11
C LEU A 358 24.31 -31.49 8.79
N LYS A 359 24.61 -31.74 7.51
CA LYS A 359 25.52 -32.81 7.10
C LYS A 359 26.94 -32.61 7.66
N ILE A 360 27.45 -31.38 7.60
CA ILE A 360 28.75 -31.02 8.17
C ILE A 360 28.73 -31.20 9.70
N SER A 361 27.68 -30.71 10.35
CA SER A 361 27.50 -30.83 11.81
C SER A 361 27.46 -32.27 12.27
N ILE A 362 26.66 -33.13 11.62
CA ILE A 362 26.59 -34.58 11.90
C ILE A 362 27.97 -35.22 11.78
N LYS A 363 28.74 -34.88 10.73
CA LYS A 363 30.12 -35.38 10.55
C LYS A 363 31.03 -34.95 11.71
N SER A 364 30.95 -33.68 12.14
CA SER A 364 31.74 -33.17 13.25
C SER A 364 31.39 -33.84 14.59
N PHE A 365 30.11 -34.10 14.85
CA PHE A 365 29.66 -34.79 16.06
C PHE A 365 30.08 -36.25 16.06
N ALA A 366 30.01 -36.94 14.91
CA ALA A 366 30.52 -38.29 14.76
C ALA A 366 32.03 -38.36 15.05
N GLN A 367 32.81 -37.40 14.52
CA GLN A 367 34.25 -37.30 14.83
C GLN A 367 34.50 -37.11 16.33
N LYS A 368 33.78 -36.19 16.99
CA LYS A 368 33.88 -35.96 18.44
C LYS A 368 33.47 -37.20 19.24
N ALA A 369 32.43 -37.91 18.83
CA ALA A 369 31.96 -39.14 19.48
C ALA A 369 33.03 -40.24 19.40
N ILE A 370 33.56 -40.51 18.20
CA ILE A 370 34.60 -41.51 17.96
C ILE A 370 35.87 -41.16 18.73
N PHE A 371 36.31 -39.90 18.69
CA PHE A 371 37.51 -39.45 19.40
C PHE A 371 37.40 -39.64 20.91
N ASN A 372 36.25 -39.30 21.50
CA ASN A 372 36.02 -39.50 22.93
C ASN A 372 35.88 -40.99 23.30
N LEU A 373 35.30 -41.81 22.42
CA LEU A 373 35.26 -43.27 22.56
C LEU A 373 36.66 -43.88 22.57
N LEU A 374 37.53 -43.46 21.64
CA LEU A 374 38.92 -43.93 21.57
C LEU A 374 39.72 -43.51 22.81
N LYS A 375 39.58 -42.27 23.29
CA LYS A 375 40.19 -41.82 24.55
C LYS A 375 39.72 -42.64 25.75
N LEU A 376 38.43 -42.98 25.78
CA LEU A 376 37.84 -43.81 26.82
C LEU A 376 38.42 -45.24 26.76
N GLN A 377 38.52 -45.84 25.57
CA GLN A 377 39.14 -47.15 25.37
C GLN A 377 40.63 -47.16 25.76
N GLN A 378 41.40 -46.15 25.38
CA GLN A 378 42.80 -46.03 25.80
C GLN A 378 42.94 -45.91 27.33
N TYR A 379 42.03 -45.18 27.98
CA TYR A 379 41.98 -45.11 29.44
C TYR A 379 41.71 -46.49 30.06
N PHE A 380 40.77 -47.27 29.51
CA PHE A 380 40.52 -48.64 29.94
C PHE A 380 41.72 -49.57 29.69
N GLN A 381 42.45 -49.41 28.59
CA GLN A 381 43.64 -50.21 28.30
C GLN A 381 44.83 -49.89 29.22
N LYS A 382 45.00 -48.61 29.59
CA LYS A 382 46.07 -48.17 30.52
C LYS A 382 45.76 -48.48 31.99
N SER A 383 44.49 -48.55 32.38
CA SER A 383 44.09 -48.87 33.76
C SER A 383 43.79 -50.37 33.92
N LYS A 384 44.77 -51.16 34.36
CA LYS A 384 44.64 -52.61 34.63
C LYS A 384 43.92 -52.96 35.97
N GLN A 385 42.93 -52.19 36.43
CA GLN A 385 42.34 -52.40 37.79
C GLN A 385 40.84 -52.68 37.81
N LYS A 386 40.44 -53.67 38.60
CA LYS A 386 39.10 -54.29 38.71
C LYS A 386 37.97 -53.39 39.27
N HIS A 387 38.20 -52.09 39.53
CA HIS A 387 37.20 -51.18 40.12
C HIS A 387 36.91 -49.90 39.30
N ILE A 388 37.02 -49.98 37.96
CA ILE A 388 36.85 -48.80 37.08
C ILE A 388 35.39 -48.30 36.99
N GLN A 389 34.38 -49.14 37.22
CA GLN A 389 32.95 -48.77 37.08
C GLN A 389 32.46 -47.72 38.10
N ARG A 390 33.17 -47.49 39.21
CA ARG A 390 32.77 -46.52 40.26
C ARG A 390 33.40 -45.12 40.11
N ASN A 391 34.27 -44.90 39.13
CA ASN A 391 34.95 -43.61 39.00
C ASN A 391 33.99 -42.54 38.43
N PRO A 392 33.65 -41.47 39.19
CA PRO A 392 32.66 -40.47 38.77
C PRO A 392 33.04 -39.77 37.45
N ALA A 393 34.33 -39.60 37.17
CA ALA A 393 34.82 -38.98 35.94
C ALA A 393 34.51 -39.81 34.67
N ILE A 394 34.48 -41.14 34.77
CA ILE A 394 34.15 -42.03 33.64
C ILE A 394 32.65 -42.02 33.40
N LYS A 395 31.85 -42.03 34.47
CA LYS A 395 30.39 -41.91 34.38
C LYS A 395 30.00 -40.59 33.72
N GLN A 396 30.64 -39.48 34.09
CA GLN A 396 30.45 -38.18 33.44
C GLN A 396 30.83 -38.21 31.94
N ARG A 397 31.97 -38.81 31.57
CA ARG A 397 32.39 -38.94 30.16
C ARG A 397 31.46 -39.81 29.32
N VAL A 398 30.98 -40.93 29.86
CA VAL A 398 29.99 -41.77 29.17
C VAL A 398 28.68 -41.01 28.98
N THR A 399 28.26 -40.26 29.99
CA THR A 399 27.06 -39.40 29.90
C THR A 399 27.23 -38.32 28.83
N TYR A 400 28.40 -37.70 28.75
CA TYR A 400 28.74 -36.73 27.71
C TYR A 400 28.73 -37.34 26.30
N ILE A 401 29.31 -38.52 26.10
CA ILE A 401 29.27 -39.25 24.82
C ILE A 401 27.82 -39.58 24.44
N ARG A 402 27.01 -40.02 25.40
CA ARG A 402 25.59 -40.31 25.19
C ARG A 402 24.83 -39.06 24.76
N GLY A 403 25.13 -37.91 25.37
CA GLY A 403 24.58 -36.61 24.98
C GLY A 403 24.96 -36.19 23.57
N ILE A 404 26.22 -36.41 23.15
CA ILE A 404 26.67 -36.16 21.76
C ILE A 404 25.89 -37.05 20.78
N LEU A 405 25.75 -38.34 21.07
CA LEU A 405 25.04 -39.29 20.21
C LEU A 405 23.57 -38.91 20.07
N GLN A 406 22.90 -38.57 21.17
CA GLN A 406 21.51 -38.14 21.16
C GLN A 406 21.32 -36.85 20.33
N LYS A 407 22.21 -35.86 20.48
CA LYS A 407 22.20 -34.65 19.64
C LYS A 407 22.38 -34.99 18.15
N SER A 408 23.28 -35.92 17.83
CA SER A 408 23.52 -36.34 16.44
C SER A 408 22.32 -37.08 15.81
N GLU A 409 21.60 -37.89 16.61
CA GLU A 409 20.36 -38.54 16.16
C GLU A 409 19.26 -37.53 15.89
N ASN A 410 19.08 -36.55 16.78
CA ASN A 410 18.12 -35.46 16.58
C ASN A 410 18.43 -34.67 15.30
N MET A 411 19.70 -34.31 15.07
CA MET A 411 20.10 -33.63 13.82
C MET A 411 19.85 -34.49 12.57
N ARG A 412 20.02 -35.81 12.66
CA ARG A 412 19.76 -36.73 11.56
C ARG A 412 18.26 -36.89 11.28
N ARG A 413 17.41 -36.81 12.31
CA ARG A 413 15.95 -36.72 12.15
C ARG A 413 15.58 -35.42 11.44
N ASN A 414 16.09 -34.28 11.89
CA ASN A 414 15.86 -32.97 11.26
C ASN A 414 16.31 -32.93 9.80
N TYR A 415 17.44 -33.58 9.46
CA TYR A 415 17.89 -33.70 8.07
C TYR A 415 16.88 -34.43 7.16
N ARG A 416 16.19 -35.45 7.70
CA ARG A 416 15.21 -36.25 6.93
C ARG A 416 13.87 -35.55 6.79
N THR A 417 13.45 -34.81 7.81
CA THR A 417 12.16 -34.09 7.78
C THR A 417 12.15 -32.99 6.72
N ILE A 418 13.30 -32.38 6.43
CA ILE A 418 13.44 -31.37 5.36
C ILE A 418 12.98 -31.89 3.98
N ASP A 419 13.12 -33.18 3.69
CA ASP A 419 12.75 -33.74 2.38
C ASP A 419 11.25 -34.08 2.26
N THR A 420 10.52 -34.13 3.38
CA THR A 420 9.13 -34.59 3.44
C THR A 420 8.12 -33.49 3.72
N GLU A 421 8.57 -32.34 4.21
CA GLU A 421 7.72 -31.25 4.68
C GLU A 421 7.33 -30.31 3.54
N ASP A 422 6.12 -29.75 3.59
CA ASP A 422 5.67 -28.80 2.58
C ASP A 422 6.44 -27.47 2.72
N LEU A 423 6.93 -26.94 1.60
CA LEU A 423 8.01 -25.95 1.59
C LEU A 423 7.62 -24.61 2.23
N LEU A 424 6.33 -24.26 2.15
CA LEU A 424 5.73 -23.09 2.80
C LEU A 424 5.63 -23.26 4.31
N SER A 425 5.21 -24.45 4.78
CA SER A 425 5.12 -24.75 6.21
C SER A 425 6.49 -24.73 6.90
N MET A 426 7.56 -25.13 6.18
CA MET A 426 8.93 -25.03 6.66
C MET A 426 9.39 -23.56 6.78
N GLY A 427 9.01 -22.69 5.84
CA GLY A 427 9.31 -21.26 5.88
C GLY A 427 8.66 -20.56 7.08
N GLU A 428 7.37 -20.80 7.31
CA GLU A 428 6.64 -20.24 8.46
C GLU A 428 7.21 -20.73 9.80
N ARG A 429 7.47 -22.04 9.92
CA ARG A 429 8.08 -22.61 11.14
C ARG A 429 9.47 -22.01 11.39
N ARG A 430 10.25 -21.76 10.33
CA ARG A 430 11.59 -21.17 10.44
C ARG A 430 11.56 -19.71 10.89
N PHE A 431 10.61 -18.92 10.39
CA PHE A 431 10.42 -17.56 10.91
C PHE A 431 10.10 -17.60 12.40
N GLN A 432 9.23 -18.51 12.83
CA GLN A 432 8.92 -18.71 14.24
C GLN A 432 10.16 -19.18 15.04
N GLU A 433 10.95 -20.12 14.51
CA GLU A 433 12.21 -20.58 15.14
C GLU A 433 13.23 -19.45 15.25
N MET A 434 13.42 -18.61 14.23
CA MET A 434 14.29 -17.42 14.31
C MET A 434 13.83 -16.46 15.40
N THR A 435 12.53 -16.22 15.49
CA THR A 435 11.96 -15.37 16.54
C THR A 435 12.30 -15.93 17.93
N HIS A 436 12.19 -17.26 18.11
CA HIS A 436 12.58 -17.93 19.34
C HIS A 436 14.08 -17.83 19.64
N PHE A 437 14.94 -17.92 18.62
CA PHE A 437 16.38 -17.71 18.78
C PHE A 437 16.71 -16.32 19.30
N PHE A 438 16.03 -15.27 18.81
CA PHE A 438 16.22 -13.91 19.31
C PHE A 438 15.85 -13.80 20.79
N TYR A 439 14.74 -14.41 21.22
CA TYR A 439 14.38 -14.46 22.65
C TYR A 439 15.39 -15.22 23.50
N GLU A 440 15.91 -16.36 23.01
CA GLU A 440 16.91 -17.15 23.72
C GLU A 440 18.24 -16.39 23.85
N TYR A 441 18.65 -15.67 22.80
CA TYR A 441 19.84 -14.82 22.82
C TYR A 441 19.69 -13.62 23.76
N TYR A 442 18.50 -13.00 23.77
CA TYR A 442 18.18 -11.92 24.70
C TYR A 442 18.23 -12.39 26.15
N GLY A 443 17.66 -13.56 26.44
CA GLY A 443 17.75 -14.17 27.77
C GLY A 443 19.18 -14.55 28.17
N MET A 444 20.02 -14.99 27.22
CA MET A 444 21.44 -15.21 27.49
C MET A 444 22.20 -13.91 27.80
N LEU A 445 21.90 -12.83 27.07
CA LEU A 445 22.49 -11.52 27.33
C LEU A 445 22.11 -11.01 28.72
N GLU A 446 20.84 -11.16 29.11
CA GLU A 446 20.35 -10.81 30.45
C GLU A 446 21.05 -11.63 31.54
N GLN A 447 21.24 -12.94 31.33
CA GLN A 447 22.00 -13.79 32.26
C GLN A 447 23.47 -13.39 32.36
N MET A 448 24.10 -13.01 31.24
CA MET A 448 25.48 -12.51 31.27
C MET A 448 25.58 -11.18 32.03
N GLN A 449 24.61 -10.28 31.84
CA GLN A 449 24.57 -9.01 32.57
C GLN A 449 24.39 -9.22 34.07
N GLN A 450 23.48 -10.12 34.48
CA GLN A 450 23.32 -10.50 35.89
C GLN A 450 24.58 -11.16 36.47
N GLN A 451 25.27 -12.00 35.70
CA GLN A 451 26.55 -12.57 36.13
C GLN A 451 27.63 -11.51 36.29
N GLN A 452 27.63 -10.48 35.45
CA GLN A 452 28.56 -9.36 35.52
C GLN A 452 28.30 -8.48 36.75
N GLU A 453 27.03 -8.16 37.05
CA GLU A 453 26.64 -7.46 38.28
C GLU A 453 27.03 -8.23 39.54
N LEU A 454 26.80 -9.56 39.55
CA LEU A 454 27.23 -10.40 40.67
C LEU A 454 28.75 -10.40 40.85
N LEU A 455 29.52 -10.39 39.76
CA LEU A 455 30.98 -10.31 39.82
C LEU A 455 31.46 -8.96 40.36
N GLU A 456 30.82 -7.84 39.97
CA GLU A 456 31.11 -6.51 40.51
C GLU A 456 30.75 -6.40 42.01
N ASP A 457 29.65 -7.02 42.45
CA ASP A 457 29.27 -7.11 43.86
C ASP A 457 30.27 -7.95 44.68
N PHE A 458 30.78 -9.04 44.10
CA PHE A 458 31.82 -9.84 44.73
C PHE A 458 33.15 -9.07 44.87
N ASP A 459 33.55 -8.32 43.84
CA ASP A 459 34.78 -7.52 43.88
C ASP A 459 34.66 -6.33 44.84
N THR A 460 33.51 -5.65 44.90
CA THR A 460 33.26 -4.59 45.88
C THR A 460 33.21 -5.10 47.32
N GLN A 461 32.61 -6.26 47.58
CA GLN A 461 32.65 -6.90 48.91
C GLN A 461 34.09 -7.28 49.30
N LYS A 462 34.88 -7.77 48.36
CA LYS A 462 36.29 -8.13 48.58
C LYS A 462 37.13 -6.87 48.87
N ILE A 463 36.96 -5.79 48.10
CA ILE A 463 37.59 -4.49 48.33
C ILE A 463 37.19 -3.91 49.69
N ASN A 464 35.92 -4.02 50.09
CA ASN A 464 35.45 -3.57 51.40
C ASN A 464 35.98 -4.43 52.56
N SER A 465 36.19 -5.73 52.35
CA SER A 465 36.85 -6.60 53.32
C SER A 465 38.32 -6.24 53.52
N ILE A 466 39.02 -5.87 52.43
CA ILE A 466 40.42 -5.41 52.44
C ILE A 466 40.54 -4.03 53.10
N LYS A 467 39.62 -3.10 52.84
CA LYS A 467 39.56 -1.79 53.51
C LYS A 467 39.27 -1.92 55.01
N LYS A 468 38.40 -2.85 55.42
CA LYS A 468 38.16 -3.14 56.85
C LYS A 468 39.42 -3.69 57.54
N SER A 469 40.20 -4.56 56.90
CA SER A 469 41.46 -5.06 57.47
C SER A 469 42.56 -4.00 57.56
N HIS A 470 42.52 -2.95 56.73
CA HIS A 470 43.52 -1.86 56.74
C HIS A 470 43.17 -0.65 57.63
N SER A 471 41.98 -0.63 58.26
CA SER A 471 41.55 0.49 59.11
C SER A 471 42.03 0.47 60.57
N VAL A 472 42.88 -0.50 60.97
CA VAL A 472 43.39 -0.63 62.36
C VAL A 472 44.85 -0.20 62.53
N THR A 473 45.52 0.31 61.49
CA THR A 473 46.88 0.86 61.65
C THR A 473 47.07 2.13 60.84
N SER A 474 46.69 3.26 61.42
CA SER A 474 47.10 4.58 60.95
C SER A 474 48.58 4.83 61.27
N ALA A 475 49.38 5.16 60.25
CA ALA A 475 50.44 6.18 60.23
C ALA A 475 51.67 5.76 59.39
N SER A 476 52.02 6.63 58.44
CA SER A 476 53.32 6.76 57.74
C SER A 476 53.83 5.57 56.92
N LEU A 477 53.65 5.64 55.59
CA LEU A 477 54.74 5.75 54.59
C LEU A 477 54.17 5.52 53.19
N GLU A 478 54.17 6.58 52.39
CA GLU A 478 53.91 6.53 50.94
C GLU A 478 55.01 5.73 50.25
N ILE A 479 54.65 4.59 49.66
CA ILE A 479 55.42 3.98 48.58
C ILE A 479 54.41 3.57 47.52
N LYS A 480 54.22 4.43 46.50
CA LYS A 480 53.45 4.09 45.30
C LYS A 480 54.22 3.02 44.52
N SER A 481 53.56 1.91 44.19
CA SER A 481 54.13 0.87 43.34
C SER A 481 54.05 1.29 41.87
N LYS A 482 55.00 0.83 41.03
CA LYS A 482 55.04 1.15 39.59
C LYS A 482 53.79 0.66 38.83
N ASP A 483 53.10 -0.33 39.37
CA ASP A 483 51.90 -0.89 38.76
C ASP A 483 50.70 0.06 38.97
N ASP A 484 50.65 0.81 40.07
CA ASP A 484 49.58 1.79 40.33
C ASP A 484 49.64 2.98 39.36
N GLN A 485 50.85 3.40 38.95
CA GLN A 485 51.03 4.43 37.91
C GLN A 485 50.59 3.93 36.52
N TYR A 486 50.82 2.65 36.22
CA TYR A 486 50.38 2.05 34.96
C TYR A 486 48.86 1.94 34.87
N PHE A 487 48.18 1.60 35.97
CA PHE A 487 46.71 1.56 36.01
C PHE A 487 46.06 2.95 35.98
N GLU A 488 46.65 3.98 36.60
CA GLU A 488 46.16 5.35 36.44
C GLU A 488 46.34 5.86 35.00
N GLU A 489 47.47 5.60 34.33
CA GLU A 489 47.65 5.94 32.91
C GLU A 489 46.65 5.18 32.00
N LEU A 490 46.30 3.94 32.35
CA LEU A 490 45.31 3.16 31.61
C LEU A 490 43.88 3.72 31.81
N ILE A 491 43.53 4.12 33.03
CA ILE A 491 42.24 4.71 33.37
C ILE A 491 42.09 6.09 32.72
N ASP A 492 43.15 6.90 32.67
CA ASP A 492 43.15 8.18 31.95
C ASP A 492 43.07 7.99 30.42
N SER A 493 43.63 6.91 29.88
CA SER A 493 43.47 6.58 28.45
C SER A 493 42.05 6.08 28.10
N GLN A 494 41.34 5.49 29.05
CA GLN A 494 39.94 5.06 28.89
C GLN A 494 38.96 6.22 29.10
N SER A 495 39.25 7.17 30.01
CA SER A 495 38.43 8.36 30.22
C SER A 495 38.49 9.32 29.03
N GLN A 496 39.63 9.41 28.32
CA GLN A 496 39.73 10.17 27.06
C GLN A 496 38.94 9.56 25.89
N ASN A 497 38.63 8.26 25.91
CA ASN A 497 37.89 7.59 24.83
C ASN A 497 36.37 7.42 25.12
N GLN A 498 35.89 7.78 26.32
CA GLN A 498 34.47 7.76 26.66
C GLN A 498 33.64 8.89 26.00
N GLN A 499 34.28 9.82 25.27
CA GLN A 499 33.56 10.81 24.44
C GLN A 499 33.08 10.26 23.08
N LEU A 500 33.43 9.03 22.70
CA LEU A 500 33.02 8.43 21.41
C LEU A 500 31.82 7.47 21.50
N MET A 501 31.29 7.19 22.70
CA MET A 501 30.10 6.36 22.90
C MET A 501 29.04 7.04 23.79
N LYS A 502 28.84 8.35 23.62
CA LYS A 502 27.56 8.98 23.94
C LYS A 502 26.80 9.19 22.65
N PHE A 503 25.80 8.35 22.41
CA PHE A 503 24.69 8.76 21.57
C PHE A 503 24.01 9.91 22.32
N ASN A 504 23.99 11.09 21.68
CA ASN A 504 23.23 12.23 22.15
C ASN A 504 21.75 11.85 22.12
N ASP A 505 21.17 11.61 23.30
CA ASP A 505 19.77 11.91 23.56
C ASP A 505 19.69 13.43 23.78
N GLU A 506 19.68 14.19 22.69
CA GLU A 506 19.24 15.60 22.57
C GLU A 506 19.62 16.09 21.16
N ASP A 507 18.69 15.88 20.21
CA ASP A 507 18.21 16.81 19.16
C ASP A 507 17.31 16.09 18.15
#